data_AF-A0A7S4QC23-F1
#
_entry.id   AF-A0A7S4QC23-F1
#
_cell.length_a   1.000
_cell.length_b   1.000
_cell.length_c   1.000
_cell.angle_alpha   90.00
_cell.angle_beta   90.00
_cell.angle_gamma   90.00
#
_symmetry.space_group_name_H-M   'P 1'
#
loop_
_entity.id
_entity.type
_entity.pdbx_description
1 polymer ?
#
loop_
_entity_poly.entity_id
_entity_poly.type
_entity_poly.pdbx_seq_one_letter_code
_entity_poly.pdbx_strand_id
1 'polypeptide(L)'
;MATLSLHLVGTVFSAFCNPRLGMGLAVQLSLCRFVLGLGIGGNYTLNAAMCAEANSSPSFRGKFHFSPLQMMTATRVLFDAGNAMSLVFALILMETGLDLDLVWRCAFGFGCLPALVALVLRFLMFGHHALEQACERSANEARSPYVVDELPAMPQIEEPGRLSQQESEGRRVAMATLASLSLQRFILVCAIANGTGNFLSYGLGSFKSAIAEHIFHDDKSVRGTVDRDAKFGAVLGATPTCVATLLLPFVDNVGCQLLASCSFLAAAASGLG
;
A
#
# COMPACT_ATOMS: atom_id res chain seq x y z
N MET A 1 -7.91 -1.25 -11.44
CA MET A 1 -8.73 -2.43 -11.10
C MET A 1 -7.91 -3.72 -11.07
N ALA A 2 -7.09 -3.99 -12.09
CA ALA A 2 -6.25 -5.19 -12.16
C ALA A 2 -5.42 -5.50 -10.89
N THR A 3 -4.75 -4.51 -10.30
CA THR A 3 -3.94 -4.70 -9.09
C THR A 3 -4.75 -5.15 -7.87
N LEU A 4 -5.96 -4.60 -7.69
CA LEU A 4 -6.88 -5.02 -6.62
C LEU A 4 -7.42 -6.43 -6.87
N SER A 5 -7.73 -6.76 -8.13
CA SER A 5 -8.16 -8.11 -8.51
C SER A 5 -7.06 -9.14 -8.23
N LEU A 6 -5.79 -8.84 -8.56
CA LEU A 6 -4.66 -9.72 -8.24
C LEU A 6 -4.49 -9.92 -6.74
N HIS A 7 -4.69 -8.87 -5.93
CA HIS A 7 -4.65 -8.99 -4.49
C HIS A 7 -5.77 -9.92 -3.96
N LEU A 8 -7.02 -9.72 -4.40
CA LEU A 8 -8.17 -10.54 -4.00
C LEU A 8 -8.00 -12.00 -4.42
N VAL A 9 -7.54 -12.24 -5.63
CA VAL A 9 -7.22 -13.58 -6.13
C VAL A 9 -6.14 -14.20 -5.23
N GLY A 10 -5.04 -13.49 -4.97
CA GLY A 10 -3.96 -14.00 -4.13
C GLY A 10 -4.40 -14.36 -2.70
N THR A 11 -5.22 -13.54 -2.04
CA THR A 11 -5.72 -13.81 -0.67
C THR A 11 -6.72 -14.96 -0.63
N VAL A 12 -7.68 -14.97 -1.55
CA VAL A 12 -8.71 -16.02 -1.62
C VAL A 12 -8.07 -17.37 -1.93
N PHE A 13 -7.20 -17.45 -2.94
CA PHE A 13 -6.51 -18.70 -3.25
C PHE A 13 -5.62 -19.17 -2.10
N SER A 14 -5.01 -18.26 -1.33
CA SER A 14 -4.24 -18.63 -0.14
C SER A 14 -5.09 -19.32 0.93
N ALA A 15 -6.33 -18.89 1.14
CA ALA A 15 -7.25 -19.51 2.11
C ALA A 15 -7.73 -20.91 1.68
N PHE A 16 -7.76 -21.19 0.37
CA PHE A 16 -8.15 -22.48 -0.19
C PHE A 16 -6.98 -23.45 -0.39
N CYS A 17 -5.75 -23.08 -0.01
CA CYS A 17 -4.60 -23.97 -0.09
C CYS A 17 -4.82 -25.26 0.71
N ASN A 18 -4.51 -26.41 0.10
CA ASN A 18 -4.72 -27.71 0.73
C ASN A 18 -3.60 -28.68 0.34
N PRO A 19 -2.90 -29.29 1.32
CA PRO A 19 -1.82 -30.25 1.06
C PRO A 19 -2.25 -31.51 0.27
N ARG A 20 -3.56 -31.77 0.13
CA ARG A 20 -4.09 -32.94 -0.60
C ARG A 20 -4.08 -32.80 -2.13
N LEU A 21 -3.71 -31.64 -2.68
CA LEU A 21 -3.73 -31.34 -4.11
C LEU A 21 -2.47 -31.82 -4.88
N GLY A 22 -1.63 -32.68 -4.27
CA GLY A 22 -0.43 -33.24 -4.92
C GLY A 22 0.77 -32.29 -5.00
N MET A 23 0.60 -31.00 -4.69
CA MET A 23 1.69 -30.04 -4.47
C MET A 23 1.86 -29.78 -2.96
N GLY A 24 3.11 -29.60 -2.51
CA GLY A 24 3.38 -29.22 -1.13
C GLY A 24 2.72 -27.87 -0.78
N LEU A 25 2.12 -27.78 0.41
CA LEU A 25 1.42 -26.58 0.90
C LEU A 25 2.29 -25.31 0.80
N ALA A 26 3.59 -25.45 1.09
CA ALA A 26 4.54 -24.34 1.00
C ALA A 26 4.67 -23.79 -0.44
N VAL A 27 4.70 -24.65 -1.45
CA VAL A 27 4.79 -24.24 -2.86
C VAL A 27 3.52 -23.53 -3.29
N GLN A 28 2.36 -24.07 -2.91
CA GLN A 28 1.07 -23.47 -3.23
C GLN A 28 0.95 -22.06 -2.61
N LEU A 29 1.27 -21.92 -1.32
CA LEU A 29 1.25 -20.63 -0.64
C LEU A 29 2.28 -19.64 -1.22
N SER A 30 3.43 -20.13 -1.67
CA SER A 30 4.46 -19.28 -2.28
C SER A 30 3.98 -18.68 -3.60
N LEU A 31 3.31 -19.47 -4.45
CA LEU A 31 2.71 -18.99 -5.70
C LEU A 31 1.59 -17.98 -5.43
N CYS A 32 0.70 -18.27 -4.48
CA CYS A 32 -0.37 -17.32 -4.11
C CYS A 32 0.21 -16.01 -3.56
N ARG A 33 1.26 -16.09 -2.74
CA ARG A 33 1.97 -14.91 -2.21
C ARG A 33 2.70 -14.12 -3.29
N PHE A 34 3.24 -14.78 -4.31
CA PHE A 34 3.85 -14.10 -5.44
C PHE A 34 2.81 -13.26 -6.21
N VAL A 35 1.65 -13.84 -6.54
CA VAL A 35 0.54 -13.12 -7.20
C VAL A 35 0.03 -11.97 -6.35
N LEU A 36 -0.17 -12.21 -5.04
CA LEU A 36 -0.56 -11.19 -4.08
C LEU A 36 0.47 -10.05 -4.02
N GLY A 37 1.75 -10.39 -4.03
CA GLY A 37 2.87 -9.45 -4.02
C GLY A 37 2.87 -8.52 -5.23
N LEU A 38 2.58 -9.04 -6.43
CA LEU A 38 2.41 -8.22 -7.64
C LEU A 38 1.26 -7.21 -7.50
N GLY A 39 0.14 -7.64 -6.90
CA GLY A 39 -1.00 -6.75 -6.62
C GLY A 39 -0.65 -5.61 -5.66
N ILE A 40 0.06 -5.93 -4.56
CA ILE A 40 0.49 -4.93 -3.57
C ILE A 40 1.52 -3.97 -4.18
N GLY A 41 2.54 -4.50 -4.87
CA GLY A 41 3.61 -3.69 -5.48
C GLY A 41 3.08 -2.70 -6.52
N GLY A 42 2.14 -3.12 -7.36
CA GLY A 42 1.50 -2.23 -8.33
C GLY A 42 0.66 -1.14 -7.67
N ASN A 43 -0.05 -1.45 -6.58
CA ASN A 43 -0.82 -0.42 -5.87
C ASN A 43 0.09 0.57 -5.13
N TYR A 44 1.27 0.13 -4.66
CA TYR A 44 2.24 0.99 -4.00
C TYR A 44 2.79 2.07 -4.93
N THR A 45 3.20 1.70 -6.16
CA THR A 45 3.71 2.67 -7.15
C THR A 45 2.62 3.61 -7.65
N LEU A 46 1.41 3.10 -7.88
CA LEU A 46 0.25 3.92 -8.25
C LEU A 46 -0.08 4.95 -7.17
N ASN A 47 -0.09 4.56 -5.89
CA ASN A 47 -0.35 5.50 -4.80
C ASN A 47 0.71 6.62 -4.73
N ALA A 48 1.98 6.29 -4.94
CA ALA A 48 3.06 7.28 -4.95
C ALA A 48 2.92 8.27 -6.13
N ALA A 49 2.60 7.76 -7.33
CA ALA A 49 2.33 8.59 -8.50
C ALA A 49 1.13 9.52 -8.29
N MET A 50 0.02 9.00 -7.76
CA MET A 50 -1.17 9.79 -7.46
C MET A 50 -0.89 10.92 -6.46
N CYS A 51 -0.10 10.66 -5.41
CA CYS A 51 0.29 11.70 -4.46
C CYS A 51 1.17 12.78 -5.13
N ALA A 52 2.04 12.40 -6.07
CA ALA A 52 2.87 13.34 -6.82
C ALA A 52 2.05 14.19 -7.81
N GLU A 53 1.06 13.59 -8.47
CA GLU A 53 0.13 14.29 -9.37
C GLU A 53 -0.77 15.25 -8.60
N ALA A 54 -1.28 14.83 -7.44
CA ALA A 54 -2.08 15.69 -6.55
C ALA A 54 -1.31 16.94 -6.12
N ASN A 55 0.02 16.86 -5.95
CA ASN A 55 0.86 18.00 -5.63
C ASN A 55 1.04 19.00 -6.79
N SER A 56 1.09 18.49 -8.03
CA SER A 56 1.33 19.28 -9.25
C SER A 56 0.10 20.04 -9.72
N SER A 57 -1.11 19.59 -9.34
CA SER A 57 -2.36 20.24 -9.75
C SER A 57 -2.73 21.42 -8.82
N PRO A 58 -2.78 22.66 -9.33
CA PRO A 58 -3.19 23.83 -8.53
C PRO A 58 -4.64 23.74 -8.04
N SER A 59 -5.51 22.98 -8.72
CA SER A 59 -6.89 22.72 -8.28
C SER A 59 -6.96 21.87 -7.00
N PHE A 60 -5.95 21.05 -6.72
CA PHE A 60 -5.92 20.18 -5.55
C PHE A 60 -5.40 20.92 -4.31
N ARG A 61 -4.42 21.82 -4.50
CA ARG A 61 -3.82 22.66 -3.46
C ARG A 61 -4.80 23.58 -2.72
N GLY A 62 -5.94 23.94 -3.34
CA GLY A 62 -6.95 24.80 -2.74
C GLY A 62 -8.16 24.07 -2.11
N LYS A 63 -8.31 22.75 -2.35
CA LYS A 63 -9.49 21.98 -1.92
C LYS A 63 -9.19 20.93 -0.84
N PHE A 64 -7.94 20.46 -0.75
CA PHE A 64 -7.50 19.53 0.28
C PHE A 64 -6.49 20.21 1.20
N HIS A 65 -6.72 20.13 2.52
CA HIS A 65 -5.83 20.68 3.55
C HIS A 65 -4.60 19.80 3.82
N PHE A 66 -4.49 18.65 3.14
CA PHE A 66 -3.40 17.71 3.35
C PHE A 66 -2.24 17.98 2.40
N SER A 67 -1.04 18.11 2.95
CA SER A 67 0.18 18.15 2.15
C SER A 67 0.47 16.78 1.51
N PRO A 68 1.29 16.72 0.43
CA PRO A 68 1.70 15.46 -0.17
C PRO A 68 2.40 14.52 0.81
N LEU A 69 3.18 15.09 1.73
CA LEU A 69 3.88 14.36 2.78
C LEU A 69 2.90 13.77 3.78
N GLN A 70 1.89 14.54 4.19
CA GLN A 70 0.82 14.05 5.05
C GLN A 70 0.00 12.94 4.38
N MET A 71 -0.26 13.02 3.07
CA MET A 71 -0.96 11.96 2.34
C MET A 71 -0.17 10.64 2.34
N MET A 72 1.16 10.71 2.14
CA MET A 72 2.02 9.53 2.21
C MET A 72 2.10 8.97 3.64
N THR A 73 2.26 9.82 4.65
CA THR A 73 2.27 9.41 6.06
C THR A 73 0.92 8.81 6.48
N ALA A 74 -0.20 9.38 6.06
CA ALA A 74 -1.53 8.83 6.31
C ALA A 74 -1.68 7.43 5.69
N THR A 75 -1.22 7.25 4.45
CA THR A 75 -1.24 5.94 3.79
C THR A 75 -0.40 4.91 4.55
N ARG A 76 0.75 5.33 5.08
CA ARG A 76 1.60 4.48 5.92
C ARG A 76 0.92 4.10 7.24
N VAL A 77 0.29 5.05 7.91
CA VAL A 77 -0.49 4.82 9.15
C VAL A 77 -1.61 3.81 8.90
N LEU A 78 -2.34 3.93 7.78
CA LEU A 78 -3.38 2.97 7.42
C LEU A 78 -2.82 1.56 7.18
N PHE A 79 -1.65 1.44 6.57
CA PHE A 79 -0.98 0.15 6.38
C PHE A 79 -0.59 -0.48 7.73
N ASP A 80 0.03 0.29 8.61
CA ASP A 80 0.45 -0.20 9.93
C ASP A 80 -0.77 -0.54 10.82
N ALA A 81 -1.84 0.26 10.75
CA ALA A 81 -3.11 -0.03 11.42
C ALA A 81 -3.76 -1.33 10.91
N GLY A 82 -3.73 -1.58 9.59
CA GLY A 82 -4.20 -2.83 9.00
C GLY A 82 -3.41 -4.04 9.50
N ASN A 83 -2.09 -3.91 9.60
CA ASN A 83 -1.23 -4.94 10.19
C ASN A 83 -1.58 -5.21 11.66
N ALA A 84 -1.73 -4.17 12.47
CA ALA A 84 -2.14 -4.30 13.87
C ALA A 84 -3.53 -4.97 14.00
N MET A 85 -4.50 -4.54 13.19
CA MET A 85 -5.85 -5.13 13.18
C MET A 85 -5.82 -6.62 12.80
N SER A 86 -4.95 -7.02 11.86
CA SER A 86 -4.82 -8.44 11.49
C SER A 86 -4.30 -9.31 12.64
N LEU A 87 -3.39 -8.77 13.48
CA LEU A 87 -2.85 -9.47 14.64
C LEU A 87 -3.87 -9.56 15.77
N VAL A 88 -4.61 -8.48 16.02
CA VAL A 88 -5.72 -8.48 16.99
C VAL A 88 -6.79 -9.50 16.56
N PHE A 89 -7.13 -9.54 15.27
CA PHE A 89 -8.06 -10.53 14.74
C PHE A 89 -7.56 -11.97 14.96
N ALA A 90 -6.27 -12.24 14.71
CA ALA A 90 -5.68 -13.53 14.98
C ALA A 90 -5.77 -13.92 16.47
N LEU A 91 -5.51 -12.98 17.40
CA LEU A 91 -5.67 -13.20 18.84
C LEU A 91 -7.11 -13.55 19.22
N ILE A 92 -8.09 -12.82 18.68
CA ILE A 92 -9.51 -13.11 18.92
C ILE A 92 -9.84 -14.54 18.46
N LEU A 93 -9.36 -14.95 17.28
CA LEU A 93 -9.60 -16.31 16.77
C LEU A 93 -8.92 -17.37 17.63
N MET A 94 -7.74 -17.08 18.20
CA MET A 94 -7.09 -17.99 19.14
C MET A 94 -7.94 -18.19 20.40
N GLU A 95 -8.58 -17.17 20.95
CA GLU A 95 -9.47 -17.32 22.13
C GLU A 95 -10.70 -18.20 21.86
N THR A 96 -11.16 -18.33 20.61
CA THR A 96 -12.35 -19.15 20.26
C THR A 96 -12.13 -20.66 20.35
N GLY A 97 -10.90 -21.13 20.57
CA GLY A 97 -10.59 -22.56 20.63
C GLY A 97 -10.62 -23.29 19.27
N LEU A 98 -10.75 -22.57 18.16
CA LEU A 98 -10.70 -23.15 16.81
C LEU A 98 -9.37 -23.82 16.52
N ASP A 99 -9.43 -24.83 15.64
CA ASP A 99 -8.26 -25.49 15.07
C ASP A 99 -7.35 -24.48 14.38
N LEU A 100 -6.03 -24.63 14.56
CA LEU A 100 -5.06 -23.72 13.96
C LEU A 100 -5.21 -23.66 12.43
N ASP A 101 -5.64 -24.74 11.78
CA ASP A 101 -5.88 -24.75 10.33
C ASP A 101 -6.99 -23.78 9.91
N LEU A 102 -8.06 -23.68 10.70
CA LEU A 102 -9.14 -22.73 10.45
C LEU A 102 -8.71 -21.30 10.80
N VAL A 103 -7.93 -21.12 11.86
CA VAL A 103 -7.46 -19.79 12.30
C VAL A 103 -6.70 -19.07 11.18
N TRP A 104 -5.72 -19.73 10.55
CA TRP A 104 -4.92 -19.09 9.50
C TRP A 104 -5.72 -18.85 8.21
N ARG A 105 -6.67 -19.74 7.87
CA ARG A 105 -7.58 -19.55 6.71
C ARG A 105 -8.51 -18.36 6.91
N CYS A 106 -9.12 -18.26 8.09
CA CYS A 106 -9.98 -17.14 8.43
C CYS A 106 -9.20 -15.81 8.48
N ALA A 107 -7.94 -15.83 8.96
CA ALA A 107 -7.07 -14.67 8.91
C ALA A 107 -6.81 -14.18 7.47
N PHE A 108 -6.58 -15.08 6.51
CA PHE A 108 -6.48 -14.71 5.09
C PHE A 108 -7.82 -14.20 4.54
N GLY A 109 -8.94 -14.81 4.93
CA GLY A 109 -10.27 -14.34 4.56
C GLY A 109 -10.55 -12.91 5.05
N PHE A 110 -10.18 -12.59 6.28
CA PHE A 110 -10.30 -11.24 6.83
C PHE A 110 -9.45 -10.22 6.06
N GLY A 111 -8.23 -10.59 5.65
CA GLY A 111 -7.37 -9.76 4.80
C GLY A 111 -7.97 -9.41 3.43
N CYS A 112 -8.94 -10.19 2.93
CA CYS A 112 -9.64 -9.92 1.68
C CYS A 112 -10.65 -8.76 1.80
N LEU A 113 -11.23 -8.55 2.99
CA LEU A 113 -12.28 -7.54 3.22
C LEU A 113 -11.90 -6.11 2.81
N PRO A 114 -10.77 -5.53 3.28
CA PRO A 114 -10.44 -4.15 2.92
C PRO A 114 -10.21 -3.98 1.41
N ALA A 115 -9.65 -4.98 0.74
CA ALA A 115 -9.47 -4.95 -0.71
C ALA A 115 -10.80 -5.04 -1.46
N LEU A 116 -11.76 -5.82 -0.95
CA LEU A 116 -13.11 -5.93 -1.50
C LEU A 116 -13.87 -4.61 -1.34
N VAL A 117 -13.81 -4.01 -0.13
CA VAL A 117 -14.41 -2.70 0.13
C VAL A 117 -13.81 -1.64 -0.79
N ALA A 118 -12.49 -1.59 -0.94
CA ALA A 118 -11.83 -0.67 -1.84
C ALA A 118 -12.25 -0.87 -3.31
N LEU A 119 -12.42 -2.12 -3.74
CA LEU A 119 -12.88 -2.44 -5.09
C LEU A 119 -14.32 -1.96 -5.32
N VAL A 120 -15.23 -2.23 -4.38
CA VAL A 120 -16.63 -1.77 -4.43
C VAL A 120 -16.71 -0.25 -4.45
N LEU A 121 -15.96 0.43 -3.58
CA LEU A 121 -15.90 1.89 -3.57
C LEU A 121 -15.39 2.46 -4.89
N ARG A 122 -14.38 1.85 -5.50
CA ARG A 122 -13.93 2.28 -6.82
C ARG A 122 -15.01 2.08 -7.89
N PHE A 123 -15.72 0.95 -7.89
CA PHE A 123 -16.83 0.75 -8.83
C PHE A 123 -17.94 1.80 -8.64
N LEU A 124 -18.26 2.15 -7.40
CA LEU A 124 -19.23 3.19 -7.08
C LEU A 124 -18.79 4.57 -7.61
N MET A 125 -17.51 4.92 -7.42
CA MET A 125 -16.95 6.18 -7.94
C MET A 125 -17.00 6.25 -9.47
N PHE A 126 -16.62 5.17 -10.16
CA PHE A 126 -16.72 5.11 -11.62
C PHE A 126 -18.16 5.26 -12.11
N GLY A 127 -19.12 4.64 -11.42
CA GLY A 127 -20.54 4.80 -11.71
C GLY A 127 -21.03 6.23 -11.55
N HIS A 128 -20.61 6.92 -10.48
CA HIS A 128 -20.98 8.32 -10.24
C HIS A 128 -20.44 9.26 -11.34
N HIS A 129 -19.16 9.14 -11.70
CA HIS A 129 -18.58 9.98 -12.76
C HIS A 129 -19.20 9.73 -14.13
N ALA A 130 -19.56 8.48 -14.44
CA ALA A 130 -20.26 8.16 -15.68
C ALA A 130 -21.66 8.79 -15.74
N LEU A 131 -22.37 8.83 -14.60
CA LEU A 131 -23.67 9.50 -14.49
C LEU A 131 -23.54 11.02 -14.59
N GLU A 132 -22.56 11.62 -13.92
CA GLU A 132 -22.28 13.05 -13.95
C GLU A 132 -21.97 13.52 -15.38
N GLN A 133 -21.12 12.79 -16.10
CA GLN A 133 -20.83 13.06 -17.51
C GLN A 133 -22.06 12.88 -18.42
N ALA A 134 -22.92 11.90 -18.16
CA ALA A 134 -24.16 11.71 -18.91
C ALA A 134 -25.17 12.85 -18.65
N CYS A 135 -25.24 13.34 -17.41
CA CYS A 135 -26.07 14.48 -17.03
C CYS A 135 -25.56 15.77 -17.66
N GLU A 136 -24.25 16.03 -17.61
CA GLU A 136 -23.60 17.17 -18.28
C GLU A 136 -23.83 17.14 -19.80
N ARG A 137 -23.71 15.96 -20.44
CA ARG A 137 -24.01 15.77 -21.86
C ARG A 137 -25.47 16.13 -22.16
N SER A 138 -26.42 15.58 -21.40
CA SER A 138 -27.86 15.84 -21.59
C SER A 138 -28.21 17.32 -21.35
N ALA A 139 -27.56 17.97 -20.38
CA ALA A 139 -27.74 19.39 -20.09
C ALA A 139 -27.16 20.28 -21.21
N ASN A 140 -26.01 19.91 -21.79
CA ASN A 140 -25.43 20.61 -22.94
C ASN A 140 -26.29 20.43 -24.20
N GLU A 141 -26.86 19.24 -24.40
CA GLU A 141 -27.74 18.92 -25.53
C GLU A 141 -29.07 19.67 -25.44
N ALA A 142 -29.67 19.78 -24.25
CA ALA A 142 -30.87 20.58 -24.00
C ALA A 142 -30.64 22.10 -24.14
N ARG A 143 -29.40 22.56 -23.99
CA ARG A 143 -29.03 23.99 -24.09
C ARG A 143 -28.81 24.46 -25.54
N SER A 144 -28.70 23.54 -26.51
CA SER A 144 -28.42 23.87 -27.91
C SER A 144 -29.45 23.26 -28.87
N PRO A 145 -30.54 23.97 -29.21
CA PRO A 145 -31.51 23.49 -30.19
C PRO A 145 -31.08 23.64 -31.66
N TYR A 146 -29.92 24.26 -31.95
CA TYR A 146 -29.47 24.53 -33.32
C TYR A 146 -27.94 24.60 -33.40
N VAL A 147 -27.28 23.43 -33.40
CA VAL A 147 -25.99 23.25 -34.10
C VAL A 147 -26.01 21.84 -34.69
N VAL A 148 -26.53 21.71 -35.91
CA VAL A 148 -26.13 20.63 -36.81
C VAL A 148 -24.92 21.17 -37.56
N ASP A 149 -23.74 21.02 -36.96
CA ASP A 149 -22.46 20.85 -37.67
C ASP A 149 -21.36 20.68 -36.62
N GLU A 150 -20.49 19.71 -36.90
CA GLU A 150 -19.42 19.20 -36.04
C GLU A 150 -19.91 18.35 -34.86
N LEU A 151 -19.82 17.02 -35.03
CA LEU A 151 -19.63 16.12 -33.89
C LEU A 151 -18.68 16.83 -32.90
N PRO A 152 -19.00 16.94 -31.60
CA PRO A 152 -17.98 17.32 -30.64
C PRO A 152 -16.86 16.31 -30.87
N ALA A 153 -15.68 16.81 -31.24
CA ALA A 153 -14.53 15.96 -31.45
C ALA A 153 -14.49 15.00 -30.27
N MET A 154 -14.70 13.70 -30.56
CA MET A 154 -14.31 12.62 -29.65
C MET A 154 -13.02 13.08 -28.99
N PRO A 155 -12.87 13.04 -27.65
CA PRO A 155 -11.65 13.48 -26.99
C PRO A 155 -10.52 12.90 -27.83
N GLN A 156 -9.81 13.80 -28.53
CA GLN A 156 -8.98 13.40 -29.67
C GLN A 156 -8.14 12.27 -29.13
N ILE A 157 -8.32 11.06 -29.66
CA ILE A 157 -7.42 9.95 -29.36
C ILE A 157 -6.06 10.57 -29.65
N GLU A 158 -5.28 10.83 -28.59
CA GLU A 158 -4.04 11.58 -28.69
C GLU A 158 -3.32 11.04 -29.91
N GLU A 159 -3.09 11.92 -30.91
CA GLU A 159 -2.49 11.52 -32.17
C GLU A 159 -1.33 10.56 -31.85
N PRO A 160 -1.23 9.37 -32.47
CA PRO A 160 -0.23 8.37 -32.09
C PRO A 160 1.21 8.93 -32.12
N GLY A 161 1.45 9.99 -32.90
CA GLY A 161 2.69 10.77 -32.91
C GLY A 161 2.94 11.56 -31.62
N ARG A 162 1.93 12.13 -30.97
CA ARG A 162 2.03 12.97 -29.77
C ARG A 162 2.36 12.15 -28.52
N LEU A 163 1.74 10.97 -28.37
CA LEU A 163 2.10 10.00 -27.33
C LEU A 163 3.54 9.52 -27.49
N SER A 164 3.94 9.17 -28.72
CA SER A 164 5.33 8.76 -29.00
C SER A 164 6.35 9.89 -28.76
N GLN A 165 5.98 11.14 -29.05
CA GLN A 165 6.80 12.32 -28.76
C GLN A 165 6.93 12.52 -27.26
N GLN A 166 5.82 12.47 -26.51
CA GLN A 166 5.83 12.62 -25.06
C GLN A 166 6.60 11.49 -24.36
N GLU A 167 6.50 10.25 -24.83
CA GLU A 167 7.33 9.13 -24.37
C GLU A 167 8.81 9.36 -24.68
N SER A 168 9.13 9.81 -25.90
CA SER A 168 10.52 10.07 -26.30
C SER A 168 11.14 11.22 -25.50
N GLU A 169 10.37 12.26 -25.23
CA GLU A 169 10.78 13.44 -24.48
C GLU A 169 10.89 13.12 -22.99
N GLY A 170 9.93 12.38 -22.43
CA GLY A 170 10.01 11.85 -21.07
C GLY A 170 11.21 10.93 -20.86
N ARG A 171 11.51 10.06 -21.83
CA ARG A 171 12.70 9.19 -21.79
C ARG A 171 14.00 9.98 -21.92
N ARG A 172 14.02 11.04 -22.73
CA ARG A 172 15.17 11.93 -22.90
C ARG A 172 15.43 12.77 -21.65
N VAL A 173 14.37 13.30 -21.04
CA VAL A 173 14.43 14.00 -19.75
C VAL A 173 14.87 13.03 -18.67
N ALA A 174 14.28 11.84 -18.54
CA ALA A 174 14.71 10.83 -17.57
C ALA A 174 16.20 10.47 -17.71
N MET A 175 16.68 10.27 -18.94
CA MET A 175 18.10 10.00 -19.22
C MET A 175 19.00 11.20 -18.87
N ALA A 176 18.59 12.43 -19.19
CA ALA A 176 19.33 13.65 -18.85
C ALA A 176 19.34 13.92 -17.34
N THR A 177 18.22 13.66 -16.67
CA THR A 177 18.03 13.72 -15.22
C THR A 177 18.91 12.68 -14.53
N LEU A 178 18.98 11.46 -15.06
CA LEU A 178 19.90 10.42 -14.59
C LEU A 178 21.37 10.72 -14.88
N ALA A 179 21.71 11.58 -15.85
CA ALA A 179 23.08 12.00 -16.12
C ALA A 179 23.59 13.07 -15.13
N SER A 180 22.71 13.67 -14.32
CA SER A 180 23.09 14.67 -13.32
C SER A 180 23.71 14.02 -12.07
N LEU A 181 25.00 14.31 -11.83
CA LEU A 181 25.74 13.84 -10.65
C LEU A 181 25.11 14.23 -9.30
N SER A 182 24.52 15.42 -9.21
CA SER A 182 23.87 15.87 -7.97
C SER A 182 22.60 15.07 -7.67
N LEU A 183 21.83 14.76 -8.71
CA LEU A 183 20.61 13.97 -8.56
C LEU A 183 20.91 12.49 -8.37
N GLN A 184 21.91 11.93 -9.05
CA GLN A 184 22.37 10.55 -8.80
C GLN A 184 22.75 10.36 -7.34
N ARG A 185 23.48 11.31 -6.74
CA ARG A 185 23.82 11.29 -5.31
C ARG A 185 22.57 11.33 -4.44
N PHE A 186 21.59 12.16 -4.77
CA PHE A 186 20.31 12.21 -4.04
C PHE A 186 19.53 10.90 -4.14
N ILE A 187 19.40 10.32 -5.33
CA ILE A 187 18.74 9.02 -5.57
C ILE A 187 19.46 7.92 -4.78
N LEU A 188 20.79 7.89 -4.79
CA LEU A 188 21.58 6.91 -4.06
C LEU A 188 21.32 7.02 -2.54
N VAL A 189 21.34 8.22 -1.98
CA VAL A 189 21.03 8.45 -0.56
C VAL A 189 19.60 7.99 -0.23
N CYS A 190 18.61 8.34 -1.06
CA CYS A 190 17.23 7.88 -0.88
C CYS A 190 17.11 6.36 -1.00
N ALA A 191 17.82 5.73 -1.94
CA ALA A 191 17.80 4.27 -2.14
C ALA A 191 18.42 3.54 -0.94
N ILE A 192 19.55 4.03 -0.42
CA ILE A 192 20.18 3.49 0.79
C ILE A 192 19.25 3.68 1.99
N ALA A 193 18.70 4.88 2.18
CA ALA A 193 17.81 5.17 3.31
C ALA A 193 16.56 4.27 3.30
N ASN A 194 15.88 4.16 2.16
CA ASN A 194 14.71 3.28 2.01
C ASN A 194 15.10 1.81 2.09
N GLY A 195 16.24 1.42 1.52
CA GLY A 195 16.75 0.05 1.56
C GLY A 195 17.00 -0.42 3.00
N THR A 196 17.71 0.39 3.80
CA THR A 196 17.97 0.10 5.21
C THR A 196 16.69 0.09 6.03
N GLY A 197 15.80 1.07 5.83
CA GLY A 197 14.50 1.11 6.52
C GLY A 197 13.63 -0.12 6.22
N ASN A 198 13.60 -0.56 4.97
CA ASN A 198 12.92 -1.78 4.56
C ASN A 198 13.58 -3.02 5.17
N PHE A 199 14.91 -3.12 5.13
CA PHE A 199 15.63 -4.26 5.71
C PHE A 199 15.32 -4.45 7.19
N LEU A 200 15.37 -3.37 7.98
CA LEU A 200 15.02 -3.40 9.40
C LEU A 200 13.55 -3.78 9.62
N SER A 201 12.64 -3.12 8.90
CA SER A 201 11.19 -3.32 9.08
C SER A 201 10.74 -4.74 8.71
N TYR A 202 11.18 -5.24 7.54
CA TYR A 202 10.85 -6.59 7.09
C TYR A 202 11.63 -7.67 7.86
N GLY A 203 12.85 -7.37 8.30
CA GLY A 203 13.63 -8.24 9.18
C GLY A 203 12.90 -8.49 10.51
N LEU A 204 12.51 -7.41 11.20
CA LEU A 204 11.70 -7.51 12.42
C LEU A 204 10.38 -8.26 12.18
N GLY A 205 9.68 -7.97 11.07
CA GLY A 205 8.41 -8.63 10.74
C GLY A 205 8.54 -10.14 10.45
N SER A 206 9.66 -10.57 9.87
CA SER A 206 9.91 -11.97 9.47
C SER A 206 10.47 -12.81 10.61
N PHE A 207 11.35 -12.23 11.42
CA PHE A 207 12.01 -12.93 12.54
C PHE A 207 11.35 -12.70 13.90
N LYS A 208 10.20 -12.00 13.96
CA LYS A 208 9.48 -11.72 15.22
C LYS A 208 9.26 -12.96 16.10
N SER A 209 8.97 -14.11 15.51
CA SER A 209 8.74 -15.36 16.24
C SER A 209 10.00 -15.86 16.93
N ALA A 210 11.14 -15.85 16.23
CA ALA A 210 12.43 -16.22 16.80
C ALA A 210 12.88 -15.24 17.89
N ILE A 211 12.62 -13.94 17.70
CA ILE A 211 12.91 -12.92 18.71
C ILE A 211 12.00 -13.11 19.94
N ALA A 212 10.71 -13.36 19.74
CA ALA A 212 9.76 -13.60 20.82
C ALA A 212 10.12 -14.86 21.63
N GLU A 213 10.56 -15.93 20.96
CA GLU A 213 11.03 -17.15 21.61
C GLU A 213 12.28 -16.92 22.47
N HIS A 214 13.22 -16.10 21.99
CA HIS A 214 14.42 -15.75 22.76
C HIS A 214 14.11 -14.84 23.97
N ILE A 215 13.11 -13.95 23.86
CA ILE A 215 12.77 -13.00 24.93
C ILE A 215 11.85 -13.65 25.98
N PHE A 216 10.87 -14.42 25.55
CA PHE A 216 9.89 -15.05 26.42
C PHE A 216 10.09 -16.57 26.36
N HIS A 217 10.68 -17.13 27.42
CA HIS A 217 10.95 -18.56 27.56
C HIS A 217 9.75 -19.47 27.22
N ASP A 218 10.10 -20.67 26.75
CA ASP A 218 9.24 -21.67 26.11
C ASP A 218 7.88 -21.96 26.77
N ASP A 219 6.83 -21.76 25.97
CA ASP A 219 5.58 -22.49 26.10
C ASP A 219 5.65 -23.74 25.22
N LYS A 220 5.48 -24.94 25.81
CA LYS A 220 5.62 -26.22 25.07
C LYS A 220 4.48 -26.50 24.08
N SER A 221 3.40 -25.70 24.13
CA SER A 221 2.24 -25.84 23.26
C SER A 221 2.39 -24.96 22.03
N VAL A 222 2.24 -25.55 20.84
CA VAL A 222 2.21 -24.83 19.55
C VAL A 222 1.25 -23.64 19.58
N ARG A 223 0.13 -23.79 20.29
CA ARG A 223 -0.88 -22.74 20.44
C ARG A 223 -0.41 -21.58 21.30
N GLY A 224 0.34 -21.86 22.38
CA GLY A 224 0.94 -20.84 23.25
C GLY A 224 2.04 -20.06 22.53
N THR A 225 2.86 -20.74 21.72
CA THR A 225 3.87 -20.11 20.85
C THR A 225 3.21 -19.09 19.91
N VAL A 226 2.14 -19.48 19.21
CA VAL A 226 1.43 -18.60 18.27
C VAL A 226 0.76 -17.42 18.97
N ASP A 227 0.14 -17.64 20.13
CA ASP A 227 -0.49 -16.58 20.92
C ASP A 227 0.53 -15.52 21.41
N ARG A 228 1.66 -15.98 21.96
CA ARG A 228 2.77 -15.12 22.34
C ARG A 228 3.29 -14.31 21.16
N ASP A 229 3.56 -14.96 20.04
CA ASP A 229 4.11 -14.31 18.85
C ASP A 229 3.14 -13.26 18.28
N ALA A 230 1.83 -13.53 18.34
CA ALA A 230 0.79 -12.59 17.94
C ALA A 230 0.71 -11.39 18.89
N LYS A 231 0.80 -11.60 20.22
CA LYS A 231 0.86 -10.53 21.24
C LYS A 231 2.10 -9.65 21.05
N PHE A 232 3.27 -10.27 20.90
CA PHE A 232 4.52 -9.56 20.65
C PHE A 232 4.47 -8.76 19.35
N GLY A 233 3.97 -9.38 18.28
CA GLY A 233 3.74 -8.70 17.01
C GLY A 233 2.77 -7.51 17.13
N ALA A 234 1.70 -7.63 17.92
CA ALA A 234 0.72 -6.57 18.09
C ALA A 234 1.34 -5.35 18.80
N VAL A 235 2.17 -5.57 19.83
CA VAL A 235 2.91 -4.49 20.51
C VAL A 235 3.92 -3.82 19.57
N LEU A 236 4.68 -4.63 18.81
CA LEU A 236 5.64 -4.11 17.83
C LEU A 236 4.96 -3.36 16.68
N GLY A 237 3.75 -3.73 16.27
CA GLY A 237 2.99 -3.04 15.24
C GLY A 237 2.27 -1.77 15.74
N ALA A 238 1.77 -1.78 16.96
CA ALA A 238 1.06 -0.65 17.54
C ALA A 238 1.99 0.54 17.80
N THR A 239 3.22 0.29 18.26
CA THR A 239 4.16 1.35 18.66
C THR A 239 4.50 2.31 17.50
N PRO A 240 4.94 1.82 16.32
CA PRO A 240 5.18 2.68 15.16
C PRO A 240 3.92 3.39 14.67
N THR A 241 2.76 2.71 14.72
CA THR A 241 1.47 3.28 14.29
C THR A 241 1.09 4.49 15.14
N CYS A 242 1.23 4.37 16.46
CA CYS A 242 0.97 5.47 17.40
C CYS A 242 1.92 6.65 17.16
N VAL A 243 3.21 6.38 17.00
CA VAL A 243 4.21 7.42 16.74
C VAL A 243 3.93 8.13 15.41
N ALA A 244 3.65 7.39 14.33
CA ALA A 244 3.36 7.97 13.03
C ALA A 244 2.06 8.80 13.04
N THR A 245 1.04 8.36 13.79
CA THR A 245 -0.21 9.10 13.95
C THR A 245 0.00 10.42 14.71
N LEU A 246 0.81 10.39 15.78
CA LEU A 246 1.14 11.58 16.55
C LEU A 246 1.98 12.58 15.75
N LEU A 247 2.85 12.10 14.85
CA LEU A 247 3.71 12.94 14.01
C LEU A 247 2.99 13.50 12.78
N LEU A 248 1.85 12.93 12.38
CA LEU A 248 1.09 13.33 11.18
C LEU A 248 0.81 14.84 11.08
N PRO A 249 0.31 15.54 12.12
CA PRO A 249 0.08 17.00 12.04
C PRO A 249 1.37 17.83 12.02
N PHE A 250 2.50 17.28 12.47
CA PHE A 250 3.77 17.99 12.56
C PHE A 250 4.70 17.72 11.38
N VAL A 251 4.34 16.78 10.50
CA VAL A 251 5.23 16.29 9.45
C VAL A 251 5.72 17.40 8.51
N ASP A 252 4.86 18.39 8.24
CA ASP A 252 5.18 19.53 7.37
C ASP A 252 6.08 20.56 8.06
N ASN A 253 5.94 20.72 9.37
CA ASN A 253 6.70 21.70 10.16
C ASN A 253 8.12 21.21 10.48
N VAL A 254 8.30 19.89 10.63
CA VAL A 254 9.57 19.27 11.02
C VAL A 254 10.48 19.03 9.81
N GLY A 255 9.88 18.83 8.62
CA GLY A 255 10.61 18.57 7.38
C GLY A 255 11.13 17.13 7.25
N CYS A 256 11.12 16.58 6.02
CA CYS A 256 11.47 15.18 5.74
C CYS A 256 12.87 14.78 6.21
N GLN A 257 13.85 15.68 6.09
CA GLN A 257 15.24 15.35 6.40
C GLN A 257 15.46 15.16 7.90
N LEU A 258 14.82 16.00 8.74
CA LEU A 258 14.94 15.90 10.19
C LEU A 258 14.24 14.64 10.70
N LEU A 259 13.04 14.33 10.18
CA LEU A 259 12.32 13.09 10.53
C LEU A 259 13.09 11.83 10.13
N ALA A 260 13.68 11.80 8.94
CA ALA A 260 14.52 10.69 8.50
C ALA A 260 15.75 10.53 9.42
N SER A 261 16.44 11.63 9.73
CA SER A 261 17.60 11.64 10.63
C SER A 261 17.26 11.14 12.02
N CYS A 262 16.18 11.63 12.61
CA CYS A 262 15.71 11.21 13.93
C CYS A 262 15.32 9.73 13.96
N SER A 263 14.67 9.23 12.91
CA SER A 263 14.30 7.81 12.81
C SER A 263 15.53 6.92 12.71
N PHE A 264 16.54 7.30 11.93
CA PHE A 264 17.82 6.58 11.85
C PHE A 264 18.58 6.59 13.17
N LEU A 265 18.63 7.74 13.86
CA LEU A 265 19.29 7.86 15.16
C LEU A 265 18.57 7.04 16.24
N ALA A 266 17.24 7.05 16.26
CA ALA A 266 16.44 6.24 17.18
C ALA A 266 16.64 4.74 16.91
N ALA A 267 16.65 4.31 15.64
CA ALA A 267 16.92 2.92 15.27
C ALA A 267 18.34 2.48 15.65
N ALA A 268 19.35 3.34 15.41
CA ALA A 268 20.73 3.08 15.80
C ALA A 268 20.89 2.98 17.32
N ALA A 269 20.25 3.87 18.08
CA ALA A 269 20.28 3.83 19.55
C ALA A 269 19.61 2.57 20.12
N SER A 270 18.59 2.04 19.45
CA SER A 270 17.88 0.82 19.87
C SER A 270 18.64 -0.47 19.57
N GLY A 271 19.59 -0.46 18.62
CA GLY A 271 20.40 -1.63 18.25
C GLY A 271 21.73 -1.76 19.00
N LEU A 272 22.04 -0.83 19.90
CA LEU A 272 23.27 -0.78 20.71
C LEU A 272 23.07 -1.25 22.17
N GLY A 273 21.87 -1.72 22.51
CA GLY A 273 21.50 -2.19 23.86
C GLY A 273 21.35 -3.70 23.95
#